data_AF-A0A8H9TD67-F1
#
_entry.id   AF-A0A8H9TD67-F1
#
_cell.length_a   1.000
_cell.length_b   1.000
_cell.length_c   1.000
_cell.angle_alpha   90.00
_cell.angle_beta   90.00
_cell.angle_gamma   90.00
#
_symmetry.space_group_name_H-M   'P 1'
#
loop_
_entity.id
_entity.type
_entity.pdbx_description
1 polymer ?
#
loop_
_entity_poly.entity_id
_entity_poly.type
_entity_poly.pdbx_seq_one_letter_code
_entity_poly.pdbx_strand_id
1 'polypeptide(L)' 'SQWGQLNLAQMYRDGEGIAQNHQQAIYWYKRAIEQKNTKAQFELESLCEIAECG' A
#
# COMPACT_ATOMS: atom_id res chain seq x y z
N SER A 1 -2.48 10.79 11.17
CA SER A 1 -1.51 9.86 11.78
C SER A 1 -0.86 9.04 10.68
N GLN A 2 0.49 8.93 10.66
CA GLN A 2 1.23 8.22 9.59
C GLN A 2 0.84 6.74 9.45
N TRP A 3 0.29 6.14 10.52
CA TRP A 3 -0.19 4.76 10.58
C TRP A 3 -1.50 4.52 9.82
N GLY A 4 -2.36 5.54 9.69
CA GLY A 4 -3.69 5.37 9.07
C GLY A 4 -3.62 5.14 7.55
N GLN A 5 -2.69 5.81 6.86
CA GLN A 5 -2.51 5.64 5.41
C GLN A 5 -1.82 4.32 5.07
N LEU A 6 -0.88 3.87 5.90
CA LEU A 6 -0.23 2.57 5.73
C LEU A 6 -1.25 1.44 5.89
N ASN A 7 -2.06 1.47 6.94
CA ASN A 7 -3.06 0.42 7.19
C ASN A 7 -4.12 0.42 6.08
N LEU A 8 -4.54 1.59 5.59
CA LEU A 8 -5.48 1.67 4.47
C LEU A 8 -4.88 1.06 3.20
N ALA A 9 -3.61 1.32 2.91
CA ALA A 9 -2.92 0.72 1.78
C ALA A 9 -2.85 -0.81 1.89
N GLN A 10 -2.60 -1.33 3.10
CA GLN A 10 -2.59 -2.77 3.38
C GLN A 10 -3.98 -3.39 3.21
N MET A 11 -5.04 -2.73 3.68
CA MET A 11 -6.42 -3.21 3.47
C MET A 11 -6.76 -3.30 1.98
N TYR A 12 -6.34 -2.33 1.16
CA TYR A 12 -6.54 -2.40 -0.29
C TYR A 12 -5.68 -3.47 -0.95
N ARG A 13 -4.48 -3.74 -0.43
CA ARG A 13 -3.60 -4.80 -0.92
C ARG A 13 -4.21 -6.19 -0.65
N ASP A 14 -4.66 -6.41 0.58
CA ASP A 14 -5.06 -7.75 1.06
C ASP A 14 -6.56 -8.00 0.88
N GLY A 15 -7.34 -6.97 0.57
CA GLY A 15 -8.79 -7.06 0.49
C GLY A 15 -9.45 -7.29 1.86
N GLU A 16 -8.82 -6.83 2.93
CA GLU A 16 -9.30 -7.06 4.29
C GLU A 16 -10.46 -6.10 4.61
N GLY A 17 -11.69 -6.61 4.54
CA GLY A 17 -12.91 -5.83 4.77
C GLY A 17 -13.28 -4.87 3.64
N ILE A 18 -12.48 -4.79 2.57
CA ILE A 18 -12.75 -4.02 1.35
C ILE A 18 -12.33 -4.84 0.11
N ALA A 19 -12.80 -4.44 -1.08
CA ALA A 19 -12.35 -5.09 -2.31
C ALA A 19 -10.85 -4.86 -2.53
N GLN A 20 -10.13 -5.95 -2.81
CA GLN A 20 -8.72 -5.89 -3.18
C GLN A 20 -8.53 -4.99 -4.40
N ASN A 21 -7.62 -4.02 -4.27
CA ASN A 21 -7.30 -3.07 -5.32
C ASN A 21 -5.84 -2.59 -5.16
N HIS A 22 -4.94 -3.21 -5.92
CA HIS A 22 -3.52 -2.86 -5.90
C HIS A 22 -3.25 -1.42 -6.35
N GLN A 23 -4.03 -0.86 -7.27
CA GLN A 23 -3.85 0.53 -7.71
C GLN A 23 -4.14 1.52 -6.58
N GLN A 24 -5.20 1.28 -5.81
CA GLN A 24 -5.51 2.08 -4.62
C GLN A 24 -4.45 1.89 -3.53
N ALA A 25 -4.00 0.66 -3.28
CA ALA A 25 -2.92 0.40 -2.34
C ALA A 25 -1.64 1.19 -2.71
N ILE A 26 -1.24 1.17 -3.99
CA ILE A 26 -0.08 1.94 -4.50
C ILE A 26 -0.25 3.44 -4.25
N TYR A 27 -1.44 3.99 -4.51
CA TYR A 27 -1.73 5.41 -4.27
C TYR A 27 -1.52 5.79 -2.79
N TRP A 28 -2.06 4.98 -1.87
CA TRP A 28 -1.95 5.25 -0.44
C TRP A 28 -0.53 5.04 0.10
N TYR A 29 0.20 4.03 -0.40
CA TYR A 29 1.61 3.85 -0.06
C TYR A 29 2.46 5.04 -0.50
N LYS A 30 2.27 5.57 -1.72
CA LYS A 30 2.99 6.77 -2.18
C LYS A 30 2.79 7.98 -1.27
N ARG A 31 1.56 8.22 -0.81
CA ARG A 31 1.28 9.31 0.15
C ARG A 31 1.92 9.10 1.53
N ALA A 32 2.07 7.85 1.95
CA ALA A 32 2.77 7.52 3.19
C ALA A 32 4.30 7.69 3.02
N ILE A 33 4.86 7.36 1.86
CA ILE A 33 6.28 7.60 1.52
C ILE A 33 6.59 9.11 1.52
N GLU A 34 5.70 9.95 0.98
CA GLU A 34 5.83 11.42 1.03
C GLU A 34 5.95 11.96 2.46
N GLN A 35 5.36 11.26 3.44
CA GLN A 35 5.49 11.56 4.86
C GLN A 35 6.70 10.90 5.53
N LYS A 36 7.66 10.43 4.73
CA LYS A 36 8.90 9.74 5.16
C LYS A 36 8.63 8.43 5.89
N ASN A 37 7.52 7.75 5.59
CA ASN A 37 7.25 6.43 6.13
C ASN A 37 7.97 5.36 5.31
N THR A 38 9.16 4.96 5.77
CA THR A 38 9.98 3.94 5.11
C THR A 38 9.30 2.57 5.03
N LYS A 39 8.37 2.27 5.95
CA LYS A 39 7.60 1.02 5.91
C LYS A 39 6.68 0.99 4.69
N ALA A 40 6.07 2.12 4.33
CA ALA A 40 5.24 2.20 3.13
C ALA A 40 6.04 2.02 1.84
N GLN A 41 7.31 2.41 1.83
CA GLN A 41 8.20 2.18 0.68
C GLN A 41 8.46 0.69 0.47
N PHE A 42 8.81 -0.03 1.54
CA PHE A 42 9.08 -1.47 1.47
C PHE A 42 7.84 -2.26 1.04
N GLU A 43 6.66 -1.90 1.57
CA GLU A 43 5.39 -2.56 1.24
C GLU A 43 4.94 -2.26 -0.20
N LEU A 44 5.21 -1.05 -0.72
CA LEU A 44 4.97 -0.71 -2.12
C LEU A 44 5.86 -1.51 -3.07
N GLU A 45 7.13 -1.66 -2.72
CA GLU A 45 8.12 -2.38 -3.54
C GLU A 45 7.74 -3.86 -3.65
N SER A 46 7.38 -4.49 -2.53
CA SER A 46 6.83 -5.86 -2.52
C SER A 46 5.51 -5.98 -3.30
N LEU A 47 4.66 -4.95 -3.30
CA LEU A 47 3.42 -4.97 -4.06
C LEU A 47 3.64 -4.88 -5.57
N CYS A 48 4.60 -4.07 -6.03
CA CYS A 48 4.93 -3.98 -7.46
C CYS A 48 5.41 -5.34 -8.01
N GLU A 49 6.20 -6.09 -7.23
CA GLU A 49 6.62 -7.44 -7.61
C GLU A 49 5.43 -8.41 -7.77
N ILE A 50 4.42 -8.31 -6.91
CA ILE A 50 3.22 -9.16 -6.97
C ILE A 50 2.31 -8.76 -8.14
N ALA A 51 2.16 -7.45 -8.39
CA ALA A 51 1.26 -6.94 -9.43
C ALA A 51 1.76 -7.17 -10.86
N GLU A 52 3.07 -7.33 -11.06
CA GLU A 52 3.67 -7.66 -12.36
C GLU A 52 3.71 -9.18 -12.64
N CYS A 53 3.47 -10.01 -11.62
CA CYS A 53 3.58 -11.47 -11.69
C CYS A 53 2.23 -12.19 -11.87
N GLY A 54 1.11 -11.46 -11.98
CA GLY A 54 -0.25 -11.98 -12.20
C GLY A 54 -0.85 -11.51 -13.51
#